data_AF-A0A401KBR5-F1
#
_entry.id   AF-A0A401KBR5-F1
#
_cell.length_a   1.000
_cell.length_b   1.000
_cell.length_c   1.000
_cell.angle_alpha   90.00
_cell.angle_beta   90.00
_cell.angle_gamma   90.00
#
_symmetry.space_group_name_H-M   'P 1'
#
loop_
_entity.id
_entity.type
_entity.pdbx_description
1 polymer ?
#
loop_
_entity_poly.entity_id
_entity_poly.type
_entity_poly.pdbx_seq_one_letter_code
_entity_poly.pdbx_strand_id
1 'polypeptide(L)'
;MVPYLHAVRKQSGVEADVVDQDFTGYETVPRWMPLKKSDIAIRAVDEGFRVQIPSSVDDDTVSAALTAHGATRVNDQWVLAIPQVSLSDAAVDTVDRVQWGAKLVRALVEAGY
;
A
#
# COMPACT_ATOMS: atom_id res chain seq x y z
N MET A 1 -2.67 -14.53 -1.15
CA MET A 1 -2.92 -13.07 -1.08
C MET A 1 -1.99 -12.25 -2.00
N VAL A 2 -2.16 -12.34 -3.32
CA VAL A 2 -1.20 -11.88 -4.36
C VAL A 2 -1.78 -10.94 -5.46
N PRO A 3 -3.07 -11.03 -5.84
CA PRO A 3 -3.61 -10.25 -6.97
C PRO A 3 -3.60 -8.73 -6.78
N TYR A 4 -3.79 -8.26 -5.54
CA TYR A 4 -4.04 -6.85 -5.28
C TYR A 4 -2.84 -5.95 -5.58
N LEU A 5 -1.62 -6.34 -5.22
CA LEU A 5 -0.44 -5.48 -5.44
C LEU A 5 -0.10 -5.33 -6.92
N HIS A 6 -0.21 -6.40 -7.70
CA HIS A 6 -0.06 -6.33 -9.15
C HIS A 6 -1.14 -5.44 -9.80
N ALA A 7 -2.39 -5.56 -9.35
CA ALA A 7 -3.47 -4.69 -9.84
C ALA A 7 -3.26 -3.22 -9.42
N VAL A 8 -2.80 -2.97 -8.19
CA VAL A 8 -2.46 -1.64 -7.68
C VAL A 8 -1.35 -1.02 -8.52
N ARG A 9 -0.27 -1.76 -8.79
CA ARG A 9 0.80 -1.33 -9.69
C ARG A 9 0.23 -0.88 -11.03
N LYS A 10 -0.53 -1.75 -11.71
CA LYS A 10 -1.14 -1.48 -13.02
C LYS A 10 -2.17 -0.33 -13.04
N GLN A 11 -2.83 -0.06 -11.92
CA GLN A 11 -3.83 1.02 -11.84
C GLN A 11 -3.22 2.34 -11.36
N SER A 12 -2.01 2.32 -10.78
CA SER A 12 -1.33 3.51 -10.28
C SER A 12 -0.88 4.45 -11.41
N GLY A 13 -0.57 3.91 -12.60
CA GLY A 13 0.00 4.68 -13.71
C GLY A 13 1.46 5.10 -13.49
N VAL A 14 2.12 4.57 -12.45
CA VAL A 14 3.52 4.80 -12.09
C VAL A 14 4.27 3.46 -12.02
N GLU A 15 3.93 2.51 -12.89
CA GLU A 15 4.48 1.15 -12.91
C GLU A 15 6.02 1.12 -13.04
N ALA A 16 6.58 2.14 -13.68
CA ALA A 16 8.00 2.31 -13.89
C ALA A 16 8.75 2.68 -12.61
N ASP A 17 8.07 3.26 -11.62
CA ASP A 17 8.64 3.73 -10.35
C ASP A 17 8.46 2.73 -9.21
N VAL A 18 7.77 1.62 -9.49
CA VAL A 18 7.55 0.52 -8.55
C VAL A 18 8.44 -0.67 -8.93
N VAL A 19 9.06 -1.32 -7.95
CA VAL A 19 9.86 -2.53 -8.22
C VAL A 19 8.95 -3.61 -8.79
N ASP A 20 9.31 -4.10 -9.98
CA ASP A 20 8.62 -5.21 -10.62
C ASP A 20 9.08 -6.50 -9.96
N GLN A 21 8.45 -6.82 -8.82
CA GLN A 21 8.61 -8.12 -8.22
C GLN A 21 7.67 -9.07 -8.92
N ASP A 22 8.18 -10.20 -9.38
CA ASP A 22 7.34 -11.35 -9.64
C ASP A 22 6.62 -11.64 -8.32
N PHE A 23 5.35 -11.22 -8.21
CA PHE A 23 4.56 -11.50 -7.01
C PHE A 23 4.30 -13.03 -6.84
N THR A 24 4.95 -13.88 -7.64
CA THR A 24 4.93 -15.35 -7.58
C THR A 24 5.85 -15.84 -6.44
N GLY A 25 5.33 -16.65 -5.50
CA GLY A 25 6.07 -17.08 -4.31
C GLY A 25 5.19 -17.75 -3.24
N TYR A 26 5.80 -18.31 -2.19
CA TYR A 26 5.08 -18.94 -1.07
C TYR A 26 4.25 -17.91 -0.28
N GLU A 27 3.08 -18.31 0.22
CA GLU A 27 2.15 -17.43 0.96
C GLU A 27 2.70 -16.96 2.32
N THR A 28 3.76 -17.60 2.82
CA THR A 28 4.34 -17.38 4.14
C THR A 28 5.28 -16.17 4.25
N VAL A 29 5.71 -15.57 3.14
CA VAL A 29 6.55 -14.36 3.16
C VAL A 29 5.68 -13.14 2.87
N PRO A 30 5.58 -12.14 3.78
CA PRO A 30 4.84 -10.92 3.53
C PRO A 30 5.36 -10.22 2.28
N ARG A 31 4.49 -10.07 1.27
CA ARG A 31 4.84 -9.42 0.02
C ARG A 31 4.74 -7.91 0.18
N TRP A 32 5.87 -7.24 0.04
CA TRP A 32 5.97 -5.80 0.02
C TRP A 32 6.24 -5.34 -1.41
N MET A 33 5.61 -4.26 -1.81
CA MET A 33 5.81 -3.62 -3.10
C MET A 33 6.55 -2.30 -2.89
N PRO A 34 7.89 -2.29 -2.99
CA PRO A 34 8.70 -1.09 -2.76
C PRO A 34 8.67 -0.14 -3.96
N LEU A 35 8.70 1.16 -3.65
CA LEU A 35 8.99 2.24 -4.60
C LEU A 35 10.50 2.26 -4.85
N LYS A 36 10.90 2.38 -6.12
CA LYS A 36 12.31 2.30 -6.54
C LYS A 36 13.19 3.40 -5.95
N LYS A 37 12.60 4.58 -5.68
CA LYS A 37 13.37 5.76 -5.30
C LYS A 37 13.59 5.85 -3.78
N SER A 38 12.58 5.55 -2.98
CA SER A 38 12.65 5.67 -1.52
C SER A 38 12.72 4.36 -0.76
N ASP A 39 12.50 3.21 -1.41
CA ASP A 39 12.25 1.91 -0.74
C ASP A 39 11.04 1.91 0.21
N ILE A 40 10.20 2.97 0.21
CA ILE A 40 8.89 2.91 0.86
C ILE A 40 8.10 1.79 0.22
N ALA A 41 7.52 0.92 1.05
CA ALA A 41 6.85 -0.26 0.54
C ALA A 41 5.45 -0.40 1.10
N ILE A 42 4.53 -0.91 0.28
CA ILE A 42 3.19 -1.26 0.72
C ILE A 42 2.94 -2.76 0.66
N ARG A 43 2.11 -3.27 1.57
CA ARG A 43 1.58 -4.64 1.49
C ARG A 43 0.06 -4.62 1.66
N ALA A 44 -0.62 -5.51 0.95
CA ALA A 44 -2.03 -5.78 1.22
C ALA A 44 -2.16 -6.62 2.49
N VAL A 45 -3.14 -6.27 3.33
CA VAL A 45 -3.58 -7.00 4.52
C VAL A 45 -5.12 -7.08 4.50
N ASP A 46 -5.72 -7.81 5.43
CA ASP A 46 -7.17 -7.99 5.47
C ASP A 46 -7.88 -6.64 5.63
N GLU A 47 -7.37 -5.80 6.54
CA GLU A 47 -7.91 -4.47 6.88
C GLU A 47 -7.59 -3.37 5.84
N GLY A 48 -6.78 -3.64 4.82
CA GLY A 48 -6.38 -2.66 3.81
C GLY A 48 -4.92 -2.77 3.38
N PHE A 49 -4.14 -1.70 3.56
CA PHE A 49 -2.72 -1.68 3.22
C PHE A 49 -1.86 -1.20 4.37
N ARG A 50 -0.75 -1.91 4.63
CA ARG A 50 0.31 -1.39 5.51
C ARG A 50 1.39 -0.73 4.68
N VAL A 51 1.99 0.30 5.25
CA VAL A 51 3.10 1.04 4.66
C VAL A 51 4.32 0.92 5.58
N GLN A 52 5.45 0.56 4.99
CA GLN A 52 6.75 0.53 5.64
C GLN A 52 7.58 1.70 5.11
N ILE A 53 8.06 2.54 6.01
CA ILE A 53 8.96 3.65 5.72
C ILE A 53 10.37 3.21 6.15
N PRO A 54 11.36 3.18 5.26
CA PRO A 54 12.73 2.86 5.63
C PRO A 54 13.36 4.04 6.40
N SER A 55 14.31 3.75 7.29
CA SER A 55 14.96 4.75 8.14
C SER A 55 15.78 5.81 7.37
N SER A 56 16.02 5.59 6.08
CA SER A 56 16.69 6.53 5.18
C SER A 56 15.78 7.67 4.70
N VAL A 57 14.46 7.55 4.89
CA VAL A 57 13.47 8.53 4.45
C VAL A 57 13.03 9.39 5.63
N ASP A 58 12.92 10.70 5.39
CA ASP A 58 12.37 11.64 6.36
C ASP A 58 10.88 11.33 6.66
N ASP A 59 10.61 10.89 7.90
CA ASP A 59 9.31 10.39 8.34
C ASP A 59 8.25 11.51 8.35
N ASP A 60 8.60 12.77 8.61
CA ASP A 60 7.63 13.86 8.78
C ASP A 60 6.89 14.19 7.48
N THR A 61 7.63 14.30 6.38
CA THR A 61 7.05 14.66 5.07
C THR A 61 6.24 13.49 4.49
N VAL A 62 6.70 12.25 4.70
CA VAL A 62 5.95 11.05 4.30
C VAL A 62 4.69 10.88 5.13
N SER A 63 4.77 11.12 6.44
CA SER A 63 3.63 11.04 7.36
C SER A 63 2.50 11.99 6.97
N ALA A 64 2.83 13.19 6.49
CA ALA A 64 1.84 14.14 5.96
C ALA A 64 1.14 13.61 4.71
N ALA A 65 1.89 13.05 3.75
CA ALA A 65 1.32 12.42 2.56
C ALA A 65 0.42 11.23 2.92
N LEU A 66 0.86 10.36 3.83
CA LEU A 66 0.08 9.22 4.30
C LEU A 66 -1.22 9.64 4.97
N THR A 67 -1.16 10.65 5.85
CA THR A 67 -2.34 11.19 6.54
C THR A 67 -3.31 11.84 5.55
N ALA A 68 -2.82 12.59 4.56
CA ALA A 68 -3.66 13.20 3.52
C ALA A 68 -4.42 12.16 2.69
N HIS A 69 -3.88 10.95 2.57
CA HIS A 69 -4.51 9.81 1.90
C HIS A 69 -5.33 8.91 2.82
N GLY A 70 -5.52 9.31 4.09
CA GLY A 70 -6.35 8.61 5.06
C GLY A 70 -5.67 7.45 5.78
N ALA A 71 -4.35 7.32 5.67
CA ALA A 71 -3.61 6.36 6.47
C ALA A 71 -3.44 6.86 7.91
N THR A 72 -3.43 5.92 8.86
CA THR A 72 -3.26 6.18 10.30
C THR A 72 -2.18 5.26 10.88
N ARG A 73 -1.58 5.62 12.03
CA ARG A 73 -0.66 4.73 12.73
C ARG A 73 -1.41 3.72 13.60
N VAL A 74 -1.11 2.45 13.42
CA VAL A 74 -1.60 1.32 14.23
C VAL A 74 -0.40 0.47 14.62
N ASN A 75 -0.13 0.33 15.92
CA ASN A 75 1.02 -0.42 16.46
C ASN A 75 2.35 -0.05 15.76
N ASP A 76 2.64 1.25 15.67
CA ASP A 76 3.82 1.83 15.02
C ASP A 76 3.97 1.54 13.51
N GLN A 77 2.92 1.06 12.84
CA GLN A 77 2.87 0.91 11.39
C GLN A 77 1.81 1.81 10.79
N TRP A 78 2.11 2.40 9.64
CA TRP A 78 1.13 3.13 8.86
C TRP A 78 0.17 2.17 8.17
N VAL A 79 -1.13 2.43 8.31
CA VAL A 79 -2.20 1.61 7.74
C VAL A 79 -3.19 2.50 7.01
N LEU A 80 -3.34 2.26 5.71
CA LEU A 80 -4.48 2.75 4.94
C LEU A 80 -5.60 1.72 5.09
N ALA A 81 -6.53 2.00 6.00
CA ALA A 81 -7.68 1.14 6.24
C ALA A 81 -8.65 1.23 5.06
N ILE A 82 -9.14 0.08 4.61
CA ILE A 82 -10.20 -0.02 3.61
C ILE A 82 -11.51 -0.31 4.35
N PRO A 83 -12.52 0.56 4.26
CA PRO A 83 -13.80 0.33 4.91
C PRO A 83 -14.42 -1.00 4.47
N GLN A 84 -14.88 -1.77 5.44
CA GLN A 84 -15.48 -3.10 5.24
C GLN A 84 -16.81 -3.21 5.95
N VAL A 85 -17.71 -4.02 5.40
CA VAL A 85 -18.95 -4.46 6.04
C VAL A 85 -18.89 -5.96 6.27
N SER A 86 -19.35 -6.40 7.44
CA SER A 86 -19.48 -7.82 7.74
C SER A 86 -20.73 -8.39 7.08
N LEU A 87 -20.55 -9.35 6.19
CA LEU A 87 -21.61 -10.11 5.53
C LEU A 87 -21.34 -11.60 5.75
N SER A 88 -22.20 -12.26 6.52
CA SER A 88 -22.19 -13.72 6.69
C SER A 88 -20.79 -14.32 6.92
N ASP A 89 -20.14 -13.89 8.00
CA ASP A 89 -18.79 -14.30 8.45
C ASP A 89 -17.61 -13.87 7.56
N ALA A 90 -17.84 -13.05 6.53
CA ALA A 90 -16.79 -12.45 5.71
C ALA A 90 -16.80 -10.91 5.82
N ALA A 91 -15.62 -10.32 5.88
CA ALA A 91 -15.44 -8.88 5.70
C ALA A 91 -15.36 -8.58 4.20
N VAL A 92 -16.23 -7.69 3.72
CA VAL A 92 -16.30 -7.28 2.31
C VAL A 92 -15.98 -5.81 2.22
N ASP A 93 -15.05 -5.43 1.34
CA ASP A 93 -14.74 -4.02 1.12
C ASP A 93 -15.96 -3.28 0.57
N THR A 94 -16.21 -2.10 1.11
CA THR A 94 -17.26 -1.20 0.61
C THR A 94 -16.74 -0.23 -0.46
N VAL A 95 -15.43 -0.25 -0.71
CA VAL A 95 -14.74 0.54 -1.73
C VAL A 95 -13.73 -0.33 -2.47
N ASP A 96 -13.34 0.08 -3.68
CA ASP A 96 -12.32 -0.62 -4.45
C ASP A 96 -10.93 -0.43 -3.81
N ARG A 97 -10.44 -1.46 -3.10
CA ARG A 97 -9.10 -1.42 -2.47
C ARG A 97 -7.98 -1.20 -3.48
N VAL A 98 -8.11 -1.67 -4.72
CA VAL A 98 -7.07 -1.52 -5.74
C VAL A 98 -6.95 -0.06 -6.13
N GLN A 99 -8.07 0.62 -6.33
CA GLN A 99 -8.10 2.06 -6.63
C GLN A 99 -7.51 2.89 -5.48
N TRP A 100 -7.82 2.54 -4.24
CA TRP A 100 -7.25 3.24 -3.07
C TRP A 100 -5.76 3.00 -2.91
N GLY A 101 -5.29 1.75 -3.05
CA GLY A 101 -3.87 1.44 -3.06
C GLY A 101 -3.12 2.13 -4.20
N ALA A 102 -3.72 2.17 -5.40
CA ALA A 102 -3.14 2.83 -6.57
C ALA A 102 -3.01 4.34 -6.38
N LYS A 103 -4.03 5.00 -5.80
CA LYS A 103 -3.99 6.41 -5.44
C LYS A 103 -2.87 6.73 -4.44
N LEU A 104 -2.72 5.89 -3.42
CA LEU A 104 -1.65 6.04 -2.44
C LEU A 104 -0.26 5.92 -3.09
N VAL A 105 -0.04 4.86 -3.88
CA VAL A 105 1.24 4.64 -4.58
C VAL A 105 1.57 5.82 -5.49
N ARG A 106 0.61 6.26 -6.30
CA ARG A 106 0.80 7.40 -7.19
C ARG A 106 1.15 8.67 -6.41
N ALA A 107 0.45 8.95 -5.32
CA ALA A 107 0.71 10.14 -4.53
C ALA A 107 2.11 10.15 -3.88
N LEU A 108 2.58 8.99 -3.41
CA LEU A 108 3.94 8.87 -2.89
C LEU A 108 4.97 9.14 -3.99
N VAL A 109 4.79 8.58 -5.19
CA VAL A 109 5.67 8.83 -6.34
C VAL A 109 5.64 10.29 -6.79
N GLU A 110 4.45 10.90 -6.88
CA GLU A 110 4.27 12.32 -7.24
C GLU A 110 4.89 13.27 -6.20
N ALA A 111 4.89 12.88 -4.93
CA ALA A 111 5.60 13.58 -3.85
C ALA A 111 7.14 13.36 -3.89
N GLY A 112 7.62 12.51 -4.80
CA GLY A 112 9.03 12.27 -5.03
C GLY A 112 9.63 11.17 -4.16
N TYR A 113 8.83 10.24 -3.66
CA TYR A 113 9.26 9.02 -2.99
C TYR A 113 9.35 7.83 -3.94
#